data_AF-A0A0C1GRX5-F1
#
_entry.id   AF-A0A0C1GRX5-F1
#
_cell.length_a   1.000
_cell.length_b   1.000
_cell.length_c   1.000
_cell.angle_alpha   90.00
_cell.angle_beta   90.00
_cell.angle_gamma   90.00
#
_symmetry.space_group_name_H-M   'P 1'
#
loop_
_entity.id
_entity.type
_entity.pdbx_description
1 polymer ?
#
loop_
_entity_poly.entity_id
_entity_poly.type
_entity_poly.pdbx_seq_one_letter_code
_entity_poly.pdbx_strand_id
1 'polypeptide(L)'
;MISTGDTLPDATLTLIGAEGPEEVRVSDKTKGRKVVIFAVPGAFTPTCHSAHVPSFIRTKDQFDAKGVDEIICVSANDPFVMKAWGEATGATDAGLTMLADAASEFTKAIGMDFDAPPAGLIARSKRYAMLVEDGKVVALNLEESPGACEISAGEGLLDVI
;
A
#
# COMPACT_ATOMS: atom_id res chain seq x y z
N MET A 1 5.96 -13.62 8.33
CA MET A 1 5.63 -13.02 7.02
C MET A 1 4.20 -13.39 6.73
N ILE A 2 3.35 -12.41 6.44
CA ILE A 2 1.94 -12.61 6.09
C ILE A 2 1.82 -13.46 4.82
N SER A 3 0.78 -14.28 4.75
CA SER A 3 0.45 -15.13 3.62
C SER A 3 -1.05 -15.05 3.29
N THR A 4 -1.44 -15.55 2.10
CA THR A 4 -2.86 -15.75 1.79
C THR A 4 -3.51 -16.65 2.85
N GLY A 5 -4.66 -16.21 3.35
CA GLY A 5 -5.39 -16.88 4.43
C GLY A 5 -5.19 -16.25 5.81
N ASP A 6 -4.16 -15.41 6.00
CA ASP A 6 -3.91 -14.74 7.26
C ASP A 6 -4.80 -13.51 7.46
N THR A 7 -5.08 -13.18 8.73
CA THR A 7 -5.74 -11.91 9.10
C THR A 7 -4.68 -10.83 9.31
N LEU A 8 -4.95 -9.62 8.82
CA LEU A 8 -4.08 -8.47 9.05
C LEU A 8 -3.96 -8.16 10.54
N PRO A 9 -2.78 -7.72 11.01
CA PRO A 9 -2.62 -7.29 12.38
C PRO A 9 -3.44 -6.02 12.65
N ASP A 10 -3.84 -5.86 13.90
CA ASP A 10 -4.44 -4.61 14.37
C ASP A 10 -3.34 -3.56 14.53
N ALA A 11 -3.06 -2.84 13.44
CA ALA A 11 -2.08 -1.77 13.37
C ALA A 11 -2.75 -0.42 13.12
N THR A 12 -2.06 0.65 13.49
CA THR A 12 -2.50 2.03 13.26
C THR A 12 -1.52 2.70 12.31
N LEU A 13 -2.05 3.29 11.25
CA LEU A 13 -1.33 4.08 10.25
C LEU A 13 -1.74 5.55 10.40
N THR A 14 -1.12 6.44 9.62
CA THR A 14 -1.44 7.87 9.67
C THR A 14 -1.73 8.42 8.27
N LEU A 15 -2.72 9.29 8.16
CA LEU A 15 -2.91 10.17 6.99
C LEU A 15 -2.98 11.63 7.43
N ILE A 16 -2.82 12.56 6.50
CA ILE A 16 -3.06 13.98 6.76
C ILE A 16 -4.47 14.32 6.25
N GLY A 17 -5.40 14.55 7.17
CA GLY A 17 -6.75 15.01 6.88
C GLY A 17 -6.84 16.53 6.91
N ALA A 18 -8.08 17.04 6.93
CA ALA A 18 -8.34 18.48 6.85
C ALA A 18 -7.77 19.26 8.05
N GLU A 19 -7.83 18.66 9.24
CA GLU A 19 -7.42 19.28 10.50
C GLU A 19 -6.00 18.89 10.95
N GLY A 20 -5.29 18.08 10.14
CA GLY A 20 -3.93 17.61 10.44
C GLY A 20 -3.77 16.10 10.40
N PRO A 21 -2.75 15.54 11.08
CA PRO A 21 -2.54 14.09 11.14
C PRO A 21 -3.70 13.35 11.82
N GLU A 22 -4.18 12.29 11.18
CA GLU A 22 -5.26 11.43 11.64
C GLU A 22 -4.77 9.98 11.74
N GLU A 23 -5.05 9.34 12.87
CA GLU A 23 -4.80 7.92 13.08
C GLU A 23 -5.85 7.08 12.34
N VAL A 24 -5.38 6.06 11.63
CA VAL A 24 -6.24 5.14 10.87
C VAL A 24 -5.91 3.71 11.26
N ARG A 25 -6.84 3.06 11.96
CA ARG A 25 -6.70 1.64 12.26
C ARG A 25 -6.94 0.83 10.99
N VAL A 26 -6.07 -0.14 10.72
CA VAL A 26 -6.21 -1.05 9.56
C VAL A 26 -7.56 -1.78 9.59
N SER A 27 -8.03 -2.14 10.78
CA SER A 27 -9.32 -2.79 10.99
C SER A 27 -10.51 -1.91 10.58
N ASP A 28 -10.48 -0.60 10.83
CA ASP A 28 -11.53 0.34 10.42
C ASP A 28 -11.65 0.44 8.89
N LYS A 29 -10.52 0.25 8.20
CA LYS A 29 -10.49 0.27 6.73
C LYS A 29 -10.89 -1.06 6.11
N THR A 30 -10.73 -2.19 6.78
CA THR A 30 -10.83 -3.53 6.15
C THR A 30 -11.98 -4.39 6.65
N LYS A 31 -12.52 -4.14 7.83
CA LYS A 31 -13.63 -4.93 8.41
C LYS A 31 -14.89 -4.81 7.56
N GLY A 32 -15.46 -5.94 7.16
CA GLY A 32 -16.65 -6.03 6.31
C GLY A 32 -16.48 -5.43 4.91
N ARG A 33 -15.24 -5.17 4.47
CA ARG A 33 -14.93 -4.50 3.20
C ARG A 33 -14.00 -5.34 2.35
N LYS A 34 -14.01 -5.08 1.04
CA LYS A 34 -13.07 -5.62 0.06
C LYS A 34 -12.09 -4.53 -0.34
N VAL A 35 -10.83 -4.65 0.05
CA VAL A 35 -9.84 -3.58 -0.05
C VAL A 35 -8.57 -4.08 -0.73
N VAL A 36 -8.04 -3.29 -1.64
CA VAL A 36 -6.69 -3.49 -2.16
C VAL A 36 -5.71 -2.71 -1.31
N ILE A 37 -4.66 -3.37 -0.84
CA ILE A 37 -3.54 -2.73 -0.15
C ILE A 37 -2.28 -3.04 -0.94
N PHE A 38 -1.58 -2.01 -1.40
CA PHE A 38 -0.26 -2.15 -1.99
C PHE A 38 0.75 -1.34 -1.19
N ALA A 39 1.97 -1.86 -1.07
CA ALA A 39 3.03 -1.20 -0.32
C ALA A 39 4.28 -1.03 -1.16
N VAL A 40 5.00 0.05 -0.86
CA VAL A 40 6.15 0.47 -1.63
C VAL A 40 7.37 0.78 -0.74
N PRO A 41 8.59 0.57 -1.25
CA PRO A 41 9.83 0.93 -0.54
C PRO A 41 9.93 2.39 -0.09
N GLY A 42 9.33 3.31 -0.83
CA GLY A 42 9.37 4.72 -0.47
C GLY A 42 8.74 5.64 -1.51
N ALA A 43 8.09 6.68 -1.01
CA ALA A 43 7.65 7.82 -1.79
C ALA A 43 8.79 8.40 -2.63
N PHE A 44 8.45 8.91 -3.82
CA PHE A 44 9.38 9.51 -4.79
C PHE A 44 10.53 8.63 -5.32
N THR A 45 10.65 7.36 -4.91
CA THR A 45 11.64 6.45 -5.53
C THR A 45 11.18 6.04 -6.94
N PRO A 46 12.09 5.82 -7.91
CA PRO A 46 11.74 5.79 -9.34
C PRO A 46 10.62 4.81 -9.72
N THR A 47 10.73 3.54 -9.32
CA THR A 47 9.71 2.52 -9.63
C THR A 47 8.38 2.81 -8.94
N CYS A 48 8.41 3.30 -7.70
CA CYS A 48 7.19 3.60 -6.93
C CYS A 48 6.42 4.76 -7.57
N HIS A 49 7.14 5.83 -7.93
CA HIS A 49 6.57 7.07 -8.45
C HIS A 49 6.08 6.93 -9.89
N SER A 50 6.89 6.31 -10.76
CA SER A 50 6.62 6.32 -12.21
C SER A 50 5.88 5.08 -12.72
N ALA A 51 5.83 3.99 -11.94
CA ALA A 51 5.21 2.73 -12.38
C ALA A 51 4.14 2.21 -11.41
N HIS A 52 4.51 1.97 -10.16
CA HIS A 52 3.64 1.24 -9.22
C HIS A 52 2.38 2.02 -8.85
N VAL A 53 2.48 3.25 -8.33
CA VAL A 53 1.29 4.07 -8.03
C VAL A 53 0.45 4.33 -9.31
N PRO A 54 1.06 4.76 -10.45
CA PRO A 54 0.31 4.90 -11.69
C PRO A 54 -0.41 3.65 -12.17
N SER A 55 0.08 2.44 -11.87
CA SER A 55 -0.60 1.19 -12.24
C SER A 55 -1.97 1.07 -11.58
N PHE A 56 -2.08 1.39 -10.29
CA PHE A 56 -3.35 1.38 -9.56
C PHE A 56 -4.28 2.52 -9.99
N ILE A 57 -3.74 3.67 -10.40
CA ILE A 57 -4.56 4.76 -10.99
C ILE A 57 -5.21 4.28 -12.29
N ARG A 58 -4.45 3.68 -13.21
CA ARG A 58 -4.97 3.21 -14.51
C ARG A 58 -5.96 2.05 -14.39
N THR A 59 -5.83 1.25 -13.35
CA THR A 59 -6.64 0.03 -13.14
C THR A 59 -7.79 0.22 -12.15
N LYS A 60 -7.94 1.43 -11.59
CA LYS A 60 -8.95 1.71 -10.57
C LYS A 60 -10.36 1.27 -10.98
N ASP A 61 -10.82 1.67 -12.15
CA ASP A 61 -12.17 1.34 -12.62
C ASP A 61 -12.42 -0.18 -12.72
N GLN A 62 -11.37 -0.97 -12.97
CA GLN A 62 -11.45 -2.43 -13.05
C GLN A 62 -11.56 -3.06 -11.66
N PHE A 63 -10.87 -2.50 -10.65
CA PHE A 63 -11.05 -2.88 -9.25
C PHE A 63 -12.45 -2.49 -8.74
N ASP A 64 -12.91 -1.29 -9.06
CA ASP A 64 -14.27 -0.82 -8.72
C ASP A 64 -15.33 -1.77 -9.31
N ALA A 65 -15.17 -2.19 -10.58
CA ALA A 65 -16.05 -3.17 -11.23
C ALA A 65 -16.04 -4.57 -10.58
N LYS A 66 -14.96 -4.92 -9.86
CA LYS A 66 -14.84 -6.16 -9.06
C LYS A 66 -15.32 -6.00 -7.60
N GLY A 67 -15.93 -4.85 -7.28
CA GLY A 67 -16.49 -4.55 -5.96
C GLY A 67 -15.43 -4.22 -4.91
N VAL A 68 -14.26 -3.72 -5.32
CA VAL A 68 -13.26 -3.18 -4.37
C VAL A 68 -13.74 -1.84 -3.85
N ASP A 69 -13.83 -1.71 -2.53
CA ASP A 69 -14.31 -0.51 -1.83
C ASP A 69 -13.25 0.60 -1.77
N GLU A 70 -11.96 0.23 -1.74
CA GLU A 70 -10.85 1.18 -1.58
C GLU A 70 -9.53 0.57 -2.04
N ILE A 71 -8.66 1.43 -2.60
CA ILE A 71 -7.26 1.10 -2.92
C ILE A 71 -6.38 1.95 -2.01
N ILE A 72 -5.51 1.29 -1.25
CA ILE A 72 -4.65 1.90 -0.23
C ILE A 72 -3.18 1.68 -0.58
N CYS A 73 -2.42 2.77 -0.68
CA CYS A 73 -0.96 2.74 -0.74
C CYS A 73 -0.37 2.88 0.67
N VAL A 74 0.53 1.98 1.07
CA VAL A 74 1.28 2.05 2.33
C VAL A 74 2.76 2.28 2.06
N SER A 75 3.39 3.15 2.85
CA SER A 75 4.85 3.28 2.88
C SER A 75 5.36 3.73 4.24
N ALA A 76 6.61 3.37 4.56
CA ALA A 76 7.27 3.76 5.82
C ALA A 76 7.77 5.23 5.84
N ASN A 77 7.24 6.06 4.94
CA ASN A 77 7.44 7.50 4.97
C ASN A 77 6.50 8.15 6.01
N ASP A 78 6.82 9.36 6.47
CA ASP A 78 5.95 10.15 7.33
C ASP A 78 4.68 10.61 6.57
N PRO A 79 3.58 10.94 7.28
CA PRO A 79 2.30 11.27 6.64
C PRO A 79 2.34 12.54 5.80
N PHE A 80 3.23 13.50 6.09
CA PHE A 80 3.36 14.72 5.30
C PHE A 80 3.95 14.42 3.93
N VAL A 81 4.99 13.58 3.89
CA VAL A 81 5.56 13.07 2.63
C VAL A 81 4.54 12.25 1.87
N MET A 82 3.77 11.37 2.53
CA MET A 82 2.73 10.58 1.87
C MET A 82 1.62 11.44 1.26
N LYS A 83 1.17 12.50 1.94
CA LYS A 83 0.21 13.48 1.38
C LYS A 83 0.77 14.16 0.13
N ALA A 84 1.94 14.77 0.25
CA ALA A 84 2.56 15.50 -0.86
C ALA A 84 2.85 14.58 -2.06
N TRP A 85 3.21 13.32 -1.80
CA TRP A 85 3.45 12.34 -2.85
C TRP A 85 2.16 11.88 -3.54
N GLY A 86 1.08 11.70 -2.78
CA GLY A 86 -0.26 11.43 -3.34
C GLY A 86 -0.71 12.52 -4.31
N GLU A 87 -0.53 13.78 -3.94
CA GLU A 87 -0.81 14.95 -4.79
C GLU A 87 0.09 14.96 -6.02
N ALA A 88 1.42 14.80 -5.84
CA ALA A 88 2.39 14.86 -6.93
C ALA A 88 2.23 13.73 -7.97
N THR A 89 1.72 12.57 -7.57
CA THR A 89 1.46 11.43 -8.47
C THR A 89 0.07 11.43 -9.09
N GLY A 90 -0.84 12.29 -8.62
CA GLY A 90 -2.26 12.26 -8.97
C GLY A 90 -3.04 11.12 -8.30
N ALA A 91 -2.44 10.40 -7.35
CA ALA A 91 -3.11 9.31 -6.63
C ALA A 91 -4.28 9.83 -5.79
N THR A 92 -4.11 10.98 -5.14
CA THR A 92 -5.17 11.62 -4.34
C THR A 92 -6.36 12.00 -5.21
N ASP A 93 -6.13 12.62 -6.37
CA ASP A 93 -7.19 13.00 -7.31
C ASP A 93 -7.89 11.78 -7.92
N ALA A 94 -7.15 10.68 -8.11
CA ALA A 94 -7.71 9.39 -8.53
C ALA A 94 -8.48 8.66 -7.42
N GLY A 95 -8.47 9.16 -6.18
CA GLY A 95 -9.17 8.55 -5.05
C GLY A 95 -8.44 7.35 -4.41
N LEU A 96 -7.12 7.24 -4.57
CA LEU A 96 -6.30 6.31 -3.80
C LEU A 96 -6.01 6.90 -2.40
N THR A 97 -6.09 6.06 -1.38
CA THR A 97 -5.74 6.45 -0.01
C THR A 97 -4.25 6.23 0.23
N MET A 98 -3.55 7.27 0.69
CA MET A 98 -2.11 7.23 0.96
C MET A 98 -1.87 7.19 2.48
N LEU A 99 -1.44 6.04 3.00
CA LEU A 99 -1.21 5.84 4.44
C LEU A 99 0.28 5.72 4.78
N ALA A 100 0.69 6.45 5.80
CA ALA A 100 2.02 6.40 6.37
C ALA A 100 2.12 5.35 7.48
N ASP A 101 3.15 4.51 7.39
CA ASP A 101 3.62 3.59 8.42
C ASP A 101 4.98 4.07 8.96
N ALA A 102 5.02 5.30 9.49
CA ALA A 102 6.27 6.02 9.75
C ALA A 102 7.27 5.27 10.66
N ALA A 103 6.77 4.45 11.59
CA ALA A 103 7.57 3.61 12.48
C ALA A 103 7.84 2.18 11.93
N SER A 104 7.29 1.87 10.74
CA SER A 104 7.33 0.55 10.10
C SER A 104 6.67 -0.54 10.95
N GLU A 105 5.70 -0.17 11.80
CA GLU A 105 5.11 -1.09 12.77
C GLU A 105 4.21 -2.11 12.07
N PHE A 106 3.34 -1.64 11.18
CA PHE A 106 2.51 -2.53 10.36
C PHE A 106 3.39 -3.42 9.48
N THR A 107 4.34 -2.80 8.79
CA THR A 107 5.26 -3.46 7.86
C THR A 107 6.07 -4.57 8.53
N LYS A 108 6.63 -4.31 9.72
CA LYS A 108 7.35 -5.32 10.51
C LYS A 108 6.41 -6.39 11.06
N ALA A 109 5.21 -6.03 11.52
CA ALA A 109 4.24 -6.98 12.06
C ALA A 109 3.84 -8.03 11.01
N ILE A 110 3.75 -7.64 9.73
CA ILE A 110 3.48 -8.58 8.63
C ILE A 110 4.75 -9.22 8.04
N GLY A 111 5.94 -8.91 8.59
CA GLY A 111 7.23 -9.44 8.14
C GLY A 111 7.60 -9.05 6.71
N MET A 112 7.20 -7.85 6.29
CA MET A 112 7.48 -7.28 4.97
C MET A 112 8.52 -6.15 5.03
N ASP A 113 9.25 -6.01 6.13
CA ASP A 113 10.31 -5.03 6.27
C ASP A 113 11.60 -5.43 5.54
N PHE A 114 12.37 -4.42 5.13
CA PHE A 114 13.74 -4.58 4.66
C PHE A 114 14.55 -3.30 4.83
N ASP A 115 15.88 -3.45 4.79
CA ASP A 115 16.85 -2.36 4.73
C ASP A 115 17.63 -2.40 3.40
N ALA A 116 17.93 -1.22 2.86
CA ALA A 116 18.93 -1.01 1.82
C ALA A 116 19.76 0.25 2.16
N PRO A 117 20.68 0.17 3.13
CA PRO A 117 21.47 1.31 3.60
C PRO A 117 22.23 2.08 2.50
N PRO A 118 22.83 1.42 1.48
CA PRO A 118 23.47 2.13 0.38
C PRO A 118 22.55 3.08 -0.41
N ALA A 119 21.24 2.81 -0.39
CA ALA A 119 20.22 3.65 -1.00
C ALA A 119 19.54 4.62 0.00
N GLY A 120 20.00 4.67 1.25
CA GLY A 120 19.38 5.48 2.31
C GLY A 120 18.01 4.97 2.78
N LEU A 121 17.66 3.72 2.46
CA LEU A 121 16.38 3.11 2.79
C LEU A 121 16.52 2.25 4.04
N ILE A 122 15.98 2.72 5.16
CA ILE A 122 15.96 2.02 6.45
C ILE A 122 14.52 1.77 6.87
N ALA A 123 14.25 0.58 7.41
CA ALA A 123 12.94 0.13 7.90
C ALA A 123 11.82 0.31 6.86
N ARG A 124 12.09 -0.04 5.60
CA ARG A 124 11.14 0.14 4.50
C ARG A 124 10.28 -1.09 4.27
N SER A 125 9.15 -0.89 3.58
CA SER A 125 8.31 -2.00 3.13
C SER A 125 8.83 -2.59 1.83
N LYS A 126 8.93 -3.91 1.77
CA LYS A 126 9.00 -4.65 0.52
C LYS A 126 7.82 -4.24 -0.38
N ARG A 127 8.01 -4.46 -1.67
CA ARG A 127 6.99 -4.15 -2.66
C ARG A 127 6.03 -5.32 -2.79
N TYR A 128 4.76 -5.08 -2.52
CA TYR A 128 3.71 -6.09 -2.68
C TYR A 128 2.37 -5.43 -2.96
N ALA A 129 1.43 -6.23 -3.45
CA ALA A 129 0.02 -5.88 -3.49
C ALA A 129 -0.81 -7.06 -2.98
N MET A 130 -1.88 -6.77 -2.26
CA MET A 130 -2.78 -7.76 -1.71
C MET A 130 -4.24 -7.33 -1.83
N LEU A 131 -5.11 -8.31 -2.05
CA LEU A 131 -6.54 -8.16 -1.87
C LEU A 131 -6.91 -8.67 -0.47
N VAL A 132 -7.70 -7.89 0.24
CA VAL A 132 -8.13 -8.13 1.61
C VAL A 132 -9.64 -8.11 1.67
N GLU A 133 -10.26 -9.15 2.23
CA GLU A 133 -11.70 -9.23 2.46
C GLU A 133 -11.97 -9.47 3.94
N ASP A 134 -12.72 -8.57 4.58
CA ASP A 134 -13.01 -8.60 6.02
C ASP A 134 -11.75 -8.78 6.88
N GLY A 135 -10.71 -7.99 6.56
CA GLY A 135 -9.40 -8.04 7.23
C GLY A 135 -8.55 -9.28 6.93
N LYS A 136 -9.02 -10.22 6.09
CA LYS A 136 -8.30 -11.43 5.71
C LYS A 136 -7.64 -11.28 4.33
N VAL A 137 -6.38 -11.65 4.21
CA VAL A 137 -5.65 -11.65 2.93
C VAL A 137 -6.18 -12.79 2.05
N VAL A 138 -6.74 -12.45 0.89
CA VAL A 138 -7.29 -13.43 -0.07
C VAL A 138 -6.41 -13.62 -1.30
N ALA A 139 -5.59 -12.62 -1.63
CA ALA A 139 -4.53 -12.71 -2.63
C ALA A 139 -3.33 -11.87 -2.19
N LEU A 140 -2.11 -12.30 -2.51
CA LEU A 140 -0.87 -11.61 -2.16
C LEU A 140 0.17 -11.83 -3.25
N ASN A 141 0.60 -10.73 -3.87
CA ASN A 141 1.69 -10.69 -4.84
C ASN A 141 2.87 -9.93 -4.23
N LEU A 142 3.88 -10.65 -3.78
CA LEU A 142 5.13 -10.12 -3.23
C LEU A 142 6.24 -10.18 -4.28
N GLU A 143 6.85 -9.05 -4.59
CA GLU A 143 7.96 -8.98 -5.54
C GLU A 143 9.24 -9.59 -4.98
N GLU A 144 10.01 -10.25 -5.85
CA GLU A 144 11.31 -10.83 -5.48
C GLU A 144 12.36 -9.75 -5.16
N SER A 145 12.21 -8.54 -5.72
CA SER A 145 13.13 -7.43 -5.47
C SER A 145 12.42 -6.08 -5.33
N PRO A 146 12.98 -5.13 -4.55
CA PRO A 146 12.40 -3.79 -4.41
C PRO A 146 12.29 -2.99 -5.72
N GLY A 147 13.11 -3.33 -6.72
CA GLY A 147 13.14 -2.66 -8.03
C GLY A 147 12.15 -3.20 -9.05
N ALA A 148 11.69 -4.45 -8.88
CA ALA A 148 10.66 -5.06 -9.73
C ALA A 148 9.29 -4.40 -9.50
N CYS A 149 8.40 -4.49 -10.48
CA CYS A 149 7.01 -4.01 -10.39
C CYS A 149 6.21 -4.66 -11.51
N GLU A 150 5.93 -5.95 -11.34
CA GLU A 150 5.24 -6.79 -12.31
C GLU A 150 3.98 -7.37 -11.66
N ILE A 151 4.15 -8.36 -10.77
CA ILE A 151 3.03 -9.03 -10.11
C ILE A 151 2.33 -8.14 -9.08
N SER A 152 3.05 -7.19 -8.50
CA SER A 152 2.48 -6.23 -7.53
C SER A 152 1.87 -4.99 -8.18
N ALA A 153 2.00 -4.82 -9.51
CA ALA A 153 1.30 -3.75 -10.21
C ALA A 153 -0.22 -3.99 -10.18
N GLY A 154 -1.01 -2.94 -10.42
CA GLY A 154 -2.46 -3.04 -10.47
C GLY A 154 -2.95 -4.10 -11.46
N GLU A 155 -2.35 -4.16 -12.65
CA GLU A 155 -2.63 -5.19 -13.65
C GLU A 155 -2.26 -6.59 -13.15
N GLY A 156 -1.10 -6.75 -12.49
CA GLY A 156 -0.66 -8.03 -11.94
C GLY A 156 -1.54 -8.55 -10.80
N LEU A 157 -2.09 -7.67 -9.97
CA LEU A 157 -3.08 -8.07 -8.96
C LEU A 157 -4.43 -8.42 -9.60
N LEU A 158 -4.86 -7.70 -10.63
CA LEU A 158 -6.13 -7.99 -11.34
C LEU A 158 -6.15 -9.38 -11.97
N ASP A 159 -5.00 -9.88 -12.45
CA ASP A 159 -4.88 -11.19 -13.08
C ASP A 159 -5.15 -12.37 -12.12
N VAL A 160 -5.13 -12.12 -10.80
CA VAL A 160 -5.26 -13.17 -9.77
C VAL A 160 -6.50 -13.02 -8.88
N ILE A 161 -7.38 -12.04 -9.14
CA ILE A 161 -8.61 -11.77 -8.35
C ILE A 161 -9.89 -11.71 -9.18
#